data_AF-H2ATW6-F1
#
_entry.id   AF-H2ATW6-F1
#
_cell.length_a   1.000
_cell.length_b   1.000
_cell.length_c   1.000
_cell.angle_alpha   90.00
_cell.angle_beta   90.00
_cell.angle_gamma   90.00
#
_symmetry.space_group_name_H-M   'P 1'
#
loop_
_entity.id
_entity.type
_entity.pdbx_description
1 polymer ?
#
loop_
_entity_poly.entity_id
_entity_poly.type
_entity_poly.pdbx_seq_one_letter_code
_entity_poly.pdbx_strand_id
1 'polypeptide(L)'
;MDTSTKIYLAVVIIAFFIVKKVNEQSKESSKVKIVAEEKSKSLSEGAVGSKIIKKKVTQSSIEVKDENGETIDGTYELSEEEETITPRKRPVTKGMIEIVQTMAPNLSVAQIKHSLEQTGSIEKTMESVLRGDDFTLPGQDQKLE
;
A
#
# COMPACT_ATOMS: atom_id res chain seq x y z
N MET A 1 47.19 -11.30 -9.51
CA MET A 1 45.88 -11.54 -8.86
C MET A 1 45.84 -13.02 -8.49
N ASP A 2 45.97 -13.30 -7.20
CA ASP A 2 46.15 -14.64 -6.65
C ASP A 2 44.90 -15.51 -6.88
N THR A 3 45.12 -16.82 -6.96
CA THR A 3 44.05 -17.82 -7.16
C THR A 3 43.00 -17.71 -6.06
N SER A 4 43.43 -17.48 -4.82
CA SER A 4 42.54 -17.23 -3.68
C SER A 4 41.66 -16.01 -3.91
N THR A 5 42.23 -14.89 -4.38
CA THR A 5 41.49 -13.66 -4.66
C THR A 5 40.42 -13.88 -5.72
N LYS A 6 40.72 -14.67 -6.77
CA LYS A 6 39.73 -15.03 -7.80
C LYS A 6 38.60 -15.91 -7.25
N ILE A 7 38.92 -16.86 -6.37
CA ILE A 7 37.94 -17.74 -5.71
C ILE A 7 37.01 -16.91 -4.81
N TYR A 8 37.56 -16.01 -3.99
CA TYR A 8 36.75 -15.12 -3.15
C TYR A 8 35.80 -14.25 -3.98
N LEU A 9 36.29 -13.66 -5.08
CA LEU A 9 35.48 -12.81 -5.95
C LEU A 9 34.33 -13.60 -6.59
N ALA A 10 34.59 -14.83 -7.03
CA ALA A 10 33.56 -15.72 -7.58
C ALA A 10 32.49 -16.10 -6.54
N VAL A 11 32.89 -16.43 -5.30
CA VAL A 11 31.95 -16.77 -4.22
C VAL A 11 31.08 -15.59 -3.83
N VAL A 12 31.66 -14.39 -3.75
CA VAL A 12 30.91 -13.15 -3.43
C VAL A 12 29.88 -12.83 -4.50
N ILE A 13 30.24 -12.96 -5.79
CA ILE A 13 29.31 -12.74 -6.89
C ILE A 13 28.16 -13.78 -6.83
N ILE A 14 28.47 -15.07 -6.64
CA ILE A 14 27.45 -16.12 -6.56
C ILE A 14 26.50 -15.88 -5.37
N ALA A 15 27.03 -15.53 -4.19
CA ALA A 15 26.23 -15.21 -3.02
C ALA A 15 25.30 -14.00 -3.26
N PHE A 16 25.80 -12.96 -3.93
CA PHE A 16 25.01 -11.78 -4.28
C PHE A 16 23.83 -12.12 -5.18
N PHE A 17 24.02 -12.98 -6.19
CA PHE A 17 22.94 -13.42 -7.09
C PHE A 17 21.87 -14.26 -6.37
N ILE A 18 22.24 -15.07 -5.38
CA ILE A 18 21.29 -15.88 -4.59
C ILE A 18 20.40 -14.97 -3.74
N VAL A 19 20.98 -14.00 -3.04
CA VAL A 19 20.23 -13.03 -2.20
C VAL A 19 19.29 -12.19 -3.06
N LYS A 20 19.78 -11.71 -4.21
CA LYS A 20 18.95 -10.92 -5.13
C LYS A 20 17.77 -11.72 -5.71
N LYS A 21 17.98 -13.00 -6.05
CA LYS A 21 16.93 -13.85 -6.63
C LYS A 21 15.82 -14.20 -5.63
N VAL A 22 16.11 -14.30 -4.33
CA VAL A 22 15.11 -14.57 -3.29
C VAL A 22 14.17 -13.38 -3.09
N ASN A 23 14.68 -12.15 -3.20
CA ASN A 23 13.86 -10.94 -3.02
C ASN A 23 12.87 -10.69 -4.17
N GLU A 24 13.05 -11.34 -5.32
CA GLU A 24 12.30 -11.05 -6.56
C GLU A 24 11.11 -12.00 -6.80
N GLN A 25 10.92 -13.04 -5.97
CA GLN A 25 9.90 -14.09 -6.18
C GLN A 25 8.56 -13.85 -5.47
N SER A 26 8.38 -12.74 -4.74
CA SER A 26 7.17 -12.50 -3.92
C SER A 26 6.12 -11.62 -4.60
N LYS A 27 5.87 -11.82 -5.91
CA LYS A 27 4.79 -11.10 -6.63
C LYS A 27 3.82 -11.94 -7.44
N GLU A 28 3.94 -13.26 -7.47
CA GLU A 28 3.08 -14.06 -8.34
C GLU A 28 2.72 -15.43 -7.77
N SER A 29 1.68 -15.50 -6.95
CA SER A 29 0.70 -16.61 -6.92
C SER A 29 -0.26 -16.50 -5.73
N SER A 30 -1.45 -15.96 -5.97
CA SER A 30 -2.61 -16.21 -5.10
C SER A 30 -3.89 -16.11 -5.94
N LYS A 31 -4.07 -17.07 -6.85
CA LYS A 31 -5.36 -17.35 -7.48
C LYS A 31 -6.06 -18.39 -6.61
N VAL A 32 -6.70 -17.94 -5.54
CA VAL A 32 -7.58 -18.79 -4.72
C VAL A 32 -8.90 -18.97 -5.48
N LYS A 33 -9.17 -20.21 -5.84
CA LYS A 33 -10.41 -20.68 -6.45
C LYS A 33 -11.42 -20.90 -5.32
N ILE A 34 -12.27 -19.92 -5.04
CA ILE A 34 -13.39 -20.10 -4.09
C ILE A 34 -14.57 -20.66 -4.89
N VAL A 35 -14.73 -21.98 -4.82
CA VAL A 35 -15.97 -22.67 -5.19
C VAL A 35 -16.91 -22.50 -4.01
N ALA A 36 -18.08 -21.94 -4.29
CA ALA A 36 -19.14 -21.66 -3.33
C ALA A 36 -19.78 -22.96 -2.84
N GLU A 37 -19.96 -23.05 -1.52
CA GLU A 37 -20.88 -24.00 -0.89
C GLU A 37 -21.95 -23.18 -0.15
N GLU A 38 -23.20 -23.40 -0.53
CA GLU A 38 -24.40 -22.83 0.08
C GLU A 38 -24.55 -23.26 1.55
N LYS A 39 -24.78 -22.33 2.46
CA LYS A 39 -25.92 -22.45 3.40
C LYS A 39 -26.24 -21.15 4.13
N SER A 40 -27.55 -20.94 4.27
CA SER A 40 -28.27 -19.84 4.90
C SER A 40 -28.09 -19.73 6.42
N LYS A 41 -28.22 -18.50 6.96
CA LYS A 41 -29.30 -18.05 7.89
C LYS A 41 -28.86 -16.99 8.93
N SER A 42 -29.78 -16.02 9.11
CA SER A 42 -30.08 -15.15 10.28
C SER A 42 -29.21 -13.95 10.69
N LEU A 43 -29.85 -12.77 10.56
CA LEU A 43 -29.99 -11.62 11.49
C LEU A 43 -28.91 -11.36 12.58
N SER A 44 -28.38 -10.13 12.61
CA SER A 44 -28.62 -9.13 13.69
C SER A 44 -27.77 -7.87 13.49
N GLU A 45 -28.15 -6.82 14.19
CA GLU A 45 -27.91 -5.39 13.95
C GLU A 45 -26.46 -4.89 14.02
N GLY A 46 -26.23 -3.72 13.40
CA GLY A 46 -25.11 -2.85 13.74
C GLY A 46 -24.49 -2.12 12.56
N ALA A 47 -25.13 -1.03 12.13
CA ALA A 47 -24.53 -0.07 11.22
C ALA A 47 -23.33 0.64 11.90
N VAL A 48 -22.22 0.81 11.16
CA VAL A 48 -21.43 2.04 11.01
C VAL A 48 -20.22 1.75 10.11
N GLY A 49 -20.12 2.48 9.00
CA GLY A 49 -18.83 2.99 8.52
C GLY A 49 -18.09 2.22 7.42
N SER A 50 -18.48 2.51 6.18
CA SER A 50 -17.60 2.67 5.01
C SER A 50 -16.81 1.46 4.50
N LYS A 51 -17.53 0.69 3.70
CA LYS A 51 -17.02 -0.32 2.78
C LYS A 51 -16.14 0.31 1.71
N ILE A 52 -14.95 -0.26 1.60
CA ILE A 52 -13.90 -0.04 0.62
C ILE A 52 -14.48 -0.02 -0.81
N ILE A 53 -14.38 1.13 -1.49
CA ILE A 53 -14.56 1.24 -2.93
C ILE A 53 -13.30 0.64 -3.58
N LYS A 54 -13.30 -0.69 -3.78
CA LYS A 54 -12.46 -1.31 -4.82
C LYS A 54 -13.22 -1.18 -6.13
N LYS A 55 -12.84 -0.20 -6.97
CA LYS A 55 -13.17 -0.19 -8.40
C LYS A 55 -12.61 -1.49 -9.01
N LYS A 56 -13.42 -2.53 -9.10
CA LYS A 56 -13.29 -3.55 -10.12
C LYS A 56 -14.16 -3.07 -11.28
N VAL A 57 -13.52 -2.54 -12.32
CA VAL A 57 -14.14 -2.34 -13.62
C VAL A 57 -14.61 -3.72 -14.08
N THR A 58 -15.91 -3.97 -13.92
CA THR A 58 -16.68 -4.98 -14.62
C THR A 58 -17.74 -4.15 -15.32
N GLN A 59 -17.79 -4.20 -16.65
CA GLN A 59 -18.84 -3.56 -17.43
C GLN A 59 -20.20 -4.03 -16.89
N SER A 60 -20.83 -3.21 -16.05
CA SER A 60 -22.24 -3.30 -15.75
C SER A 60 -22.85 -2.08 -16.40
N SER A 61 -23.56 -2.28 -17.51
CA SER A 61 -24.48 -1.28 -18.03
C SER A 61 -25.44 -0.94 -16.90
N ILE A 62 -25.32 0.27 -16.36
CA ILE A 62 -26.27 0.79 -15.39
C ILE A 62 -27.42 1.35 -16.22
N GLU A 63 -28.46 0.54 -16.42
CA GLU A 63 -29.75 1.08 -16.87
C GLU A 63 -30.39 1.80 -15.67
N VAL A 64 -30.31 3.13 -15.68
CA VAL A 64 -31.12 3.97 -14.79
C VAL A 64 -32.49 4.12 -15.43
N LYS A 65 -33.52 3.58 -14.78
CA LYS A 65 -34.92 3.81 -15.13
C LYS A 65 -35.55 4.65 -14.03
N ASP A 66 -36.11 5.78 -14.41
CA ASP A 66 -36.90 6.59 -13.50
C ASP A 66 -38.26 5.91 -13.24
N GLU A 67 -38.97 6.37 -12.21
CA GLU A 67 -40.23 5.80 -11.71
C GLU A 67 -41.38 5.75 -12.74
N ASN A 68 -41.20 6.36 -13.93
CA ASN A 68 -42.12 6.30 -15.07
C ASN A 68 -41.60 5.50 -16.29
N GLY A 69 -40.42 4.87 -16.20
CA GLY A 69 -39.94 3.91 -17.20
C GLY A 69 -39.40 4.50 -18.51
N GLU A 70 -39.02 5.78 -18.55
CA GLU A 70 -38.48 6.42 -19.75
C GLU A 70 -36.94 6.36 -19.78
N THR A 71 -36.36 5.98 -20.91
CA THR A 71 -34.91 5.89 -21.13
C THR A 71 -34.36 7.26 -21.52
N ILE A 72 -33.58 7.88 -20.63
CA ILE A 72 -32.84 9.11 -20.91
C ILE A 72 -31.63 8.82 -21.79
N ASP A 73 -31.79 9.02 -23.10
CA ASP A 73 -30.73 8.93 -24.11
C ASP A 73 -29.92 10.24 -24.11
N GLY A 74 -29.11 10.42 -23.08
CA GLY A 74 -28.21 11.57 -22.95
C GLY A 74 -26.85 11.27 -23.57
N THR A 75 -26.55 11.85 -24.73
CA THR A 75 -25.18 11.90 -25.26
C THR A 75 -24.34 12.81 -24.37
N TYR A 76 -23.53 12.22 -23.50
CA TYR A 76 -22.54 12.94 -22.71
C TYR A 76 -21.23 13.01 -23.52
N GLU A 77 -20.89 14.20 -24.02
CA GLU A 77 -19.54 14.46 -24.53
C GLU A 77 -18.57 14.44 -23.35
N LEU A 78 -17.74 13.39 -23.28
CA LEU A 78 -16.56 13.40 -22.42
C LEU A 78 -15.56 14.40 -23.00
N SER A 79 -15.58 15.62 -22.49
CA SER A 79 -14.42 16.51 -22.57
C SER A 79 -13.31 15.88 -21.71
N GLU A 80 -12.26 15.38 -22.35
CA GLU A 80 -11.03 14.89 -21.71
C GLU A 80 -10.25 16.07 -21.11
N GLU A 81 -10.78 16.64 -20.03
CA GLU A 81 -9.98 17.45 -19.13
C GLU A 81 -9.28 16.49 -18.18
N GLU A 82 -8.00 16.20 -18.43
CA GLU A 82 -7.13 15.56 -17.44
C GLU A 82 -6.98 16.48 -16.22
N GLU A 83 -7.97 16.47 -15.32
CA GLU A 83 -7.76 16.90 -13.95
C GLU A 83 -6.75 15.94 -13.32
N THR A 84 -5.49 16.38 -13.25
CA THR A 84 -4.47 15.72 -12.44
C THR A 84 -4.93 15.73 -10.99
N ILE A 85 -5.53 14.62 -10.53
CA ILE A 85 -5.96 14.46 -9.14
C ILE A 85 -4.71 14.40 -8.28
N THR A 86 -4.22 15.55 -7.84
CA THR A 86 -3.06 15.61 -6.94
C THR A 86 -3.46 14.94 -5.62
N PRO A 87 -2.76 13.88 -5.18
CA PRO A 87 -3.12 13.19 -3.96
C PRO A 87 -2.92 14.14 -2.78
N ARG A 88 -4.01 14.59 -2.18
CA ARG A 88 -3.99 15.42 -0.97
C ARG A 88 -3.33 14.61 0.16
N LYS A 89 -2.14 15.03 0.58
CA LYS A 89 -1.46 14.44 1.74
C LYS A 89 -2.38 14.54 2.95
N ARG A 90 -2.70 13.39 3.56
CA ARG A 90 -3.57 13.33 4.74
C ARG A 90 -2.79 13.86 5.96
N PRO A 91 -3.42 14.64 6.84
CA PRO A 91 -2.77 15.06 8.08
C PRO A 91 -2.49 13.84 8.95
N VAL A 92 -1.32 13.81 9.57
CA VAL A 92 -0.96 12.74 10.51
C VAL A 92 -1.70 12.93 11.82
N THR A 93 -2.39 11.89 12.26
CA THR A 93 -3.12 11.89 13.53
C THR A 93 -2.30 11.24 14.64
N LYS A 94 -2.58 11.60 15.90
CA LYS A 94 -1.95 11.00 17.08
C LYS A 94 -2.13 9.48 17.12
N GLY A 95 -3.31 8.99 16.74
CA GLY A 95 -3.60 7.55 16.70
C GLY A 95 -2.73 6.79 15.69
N MET A 96 -2.43 7.38 14.52
CA MET A 96 -1.51 6.75 13.56
C MET A 96 -0.12 6.57 14.17
N ILE A 97 0.37 7.55 14.92
CA ILE A 97 1.67 7.49 15.60
C ILE A 97 1.65 6.40 16.69
N GLU A 98 0.62 6.35 17.53
CA GLU A 98 0.51 5.39 18.63
C GLU A 98 0.48 3.93 18.13
N ILE A 99 -0.23 3.66 17.03
CA ILE A 99 -0.28 2.33 16.41
C ILE A 99 1.12 1.91 15.95
N VAL A 100 1.83 2.78 15.22
CA VAL A 100 3.19 2.49 14.74
C VAL A 100 4.15 2.32 15.91
N GLN A 101 4.09 3.19 16.92
CA GLN A 101 4.95 3.13 18.11
C GLN A 101 4.77 1.82 18.89
N THR A 102 3.54 1.31 18.97
CA THR A 102 3.24 0.04 19.63
C THR A 102 3.88 -1.13 18.90
N MET A 103 3.91 -1.10 17.57
CA MET A 103 4.52 -2.16 16.75
C MET A 103 6.03 -2.01 16.64
N ALA A 104 6.54 -0.78 16.69
CA ALA A 104 7.94 -0.46 16.47
C ALA A 104 8.47 0.47 17.58
N PRO A 105 8.65 -0.05 18.81
CA PRO A 105 8.97 0.75 19.98
C PRO A 105 10.35 1.42 19.92
N ASN A 106 11.24 0.91 19.07
CA ASN A 106 12.59 1.41 18.84
C ASN A 106 12.64 2.68 17.98
N LEU A 107 11.53 3.06 17.33
CA LEU A 107 11.43 4.34 16.61
C LEU A 107 10.94 5.44 17.55
N SER A 108 11.53 6.63 17.40
CA SER A 108 11.05 7.82 18.10
C SER A 108 9.76 8.34 17.47
N VAL A 109 8.93 8.98 18.30
CA VAL A 109 7.69 9.64 17.86
C VAL A 109 7.93 10.63 16.71
N ALA A 110 9.06 11.36 16.74
CA ALA A 110 9.41 12.31 15.69
C ALA A 110 9.68 11.61 14.35
N GLN A 111 10.43 10.49 14.38
CA GLN A 111 10.70 9.67 13.19
C GLN A 111 9.43 9.06 12.61
N ILE A 112 8.55 8.54 13.48
CA ILE A 112 7.26 7.98 13.08
C ILE A 112 6.40 9.05 12.44
N LYS A 113 6.28 10.22 13.08
CA LYS A 113 5.51 11.35 12.56
C LYS A 113 6.03 11.77 11.19
N HIS A 114 7.34 11.94 11.04
CA HIS A 114 7.96 12.32 9.77
C HIS A 114 7.68 11.28 8.68
N SER A 115 7.86 9.99 8.96
CA SER A 115 7.55 8.93 7.98
C SER A 115 6.07 8.93 7.58
N LEU A 116 5.15 9.08 8.54
CA LEU A 116 3.71 9.16 8.26
C LEU A 116 3.35 10.43 7.46
N GLU A 117 4.08 11.54 7.62
CA GLU A 117 3.90 12.75 6.80
C GLU A 117 4.35 12.54 5.35
N GLN A 118 5.36 11.69 5.12
CA GLN A 118 5.81 11.31 3.78
C GLN A 118 4.88 10.29 3.12
N THR A 119 4.47 9.24 3.85
CA THR A 119 3.70 8.11 3.30
C THR A 119 2.19 8.35 3.31
N GLY A 120 1.68 9.09 4.30
CA GLY A 120 0.26 9.30 4.56
C GLY A 120 -0.50 8.04 5.00
N SER A 121 0.19 6.95 5.35
CA SER A 121 -0.41 5.64 5.67
C SER A 121 0.46 4.85 6.65
N ILE A 122 -0.20 4.25 7.64
CA ILE A 122 0.44 3.38 8.64
C ILE A 122 1.06 2.17 7.95
N GLU A 123 0.33 1.57 7.01
CA GLU A 123 0.73 0.34 6.32
C GLU A 123 2.02 0.54 5.54
N LYS A 124 2.13 1.64 4.77
CA LYS A 124 3.34 1.98 4.04
C LYS A 124 4.51 2.28 4.98
N THR A 125 4.26 3.01 6.06
CA THR A 125 5.29 3.27 7.07
C THR A 125 5.79 1.97 7.70
N MET A 126 4.90 1.04 8.05
CA MET A 126 5.27 -0.24 8.63
C MET A 126 5.99 -1.14 7.63
N GLU A 127 5.62 -1.10 6.34
CA GLU A 127 6.36 -1.78 5.28
C GLU A 127 7.83 -1.34 5.26
N SER A 128 8.09 -0.03 5.34
CA SER A 128 9.44 0.52 5.44
C SER A 128 10.15 0.12 6.73
N VAL A 129 9.46 0.13 7.88
CA VAL A 129 10.04 -0.33 9.16
C VAL A 129 10.50 -1.78 9.05
N LEU A 130 9.65 -2.67 8.52
CA LEU A 130 9.93 -4.10 8.41
C LEU A 130 11.01 -4.40 7.35
N ARG A 131 11.11 -3.56 6.31
CA ARG A 131 12.20 -3.62 5.34
C ARG A 131 13.55 -3.21 5.96
N GLY A 132 13.52 -2.46 7.06
CA GLY A 132 14.71 -1.87 7.68
C GLY A 132 15.17 -0.60 6.97
N ASP A 133 14.26 0.17 6.38
CA ASP A 133 14.58 1.47 5.80
C ASP A 133 15.05 2.44 6.91
N ASP A 134 15.90 3.41 6.54
CA ASP A 134 16.39 4.42 7.48
C ASP A 134 15.34 5.50 7.77
N PHE A 135 15.14 5.81 9.05
CA PHE A 135 14.22 6.85 9.51
C PHE A 135 15.01 8.08 9.98
N THR A 136 15.62 8.80 9.05
CA THR A 136 16.37 10.01 9.35
C THR A 136 15.44 11.22 9.42
N LEU A 137 15.66 12.08 10.42
CA LEU A 137 14.98 13.38 10.50
C LEU A 137 15.88 14.47 9.89
N PRO A 138 15.31 15.39 9.11
CA PRO A 138 16.09 16.50 8.57
C PRO A 138 16.67 17.35 9.72
N GLY A 139 18.00 17.46 9.78
CA GLY A 139 18.73 18.27 10.76
C GLY A 139 19.37 17.54 11.93
N GLN A 140 19.25 16.21 12.03
CA GLN A 140 19.99 15.42 13.04
C GLN A 140 21.48 15.23 12.67
N ASP A 141 21.84 15.34 11.39
CA ASP A 141 23.19 15.10 10.89
C ASP A 141 24.13 16.31 11.06
N GLN A 142 23.61 17.46 11.50
CA GLN A 142 24.34 18.74 11.53
C GLN A 142 24.99 19.09 12.89
N LYS A 143 25.23 18.11 13.76
CA LYS A 143 25.75 18.39 15.11
C LYS A 143 26.99 17.59 15.48
N LEU A 144 28.03 17.62 14.64
CA LEU A 144 29.40 17.27 15.01
C LEU A 144 30.38 18.12 14.18
N GLU A 145 30.66 19.33 14.65
CA GLU A 145 31.87 20.10 14.31
C GLU A 145 32.53 20.57 15.60
#